data_AF-A0A7R9Q1U0-F1
#
_entry.id   AF-A0A7R9Q1U0-F1
#
_cell.length_a   1.000
_cell.length_b   1.000
_cell.length_c   1.000
_cell.angle_alpha   90.00
_cell.angle_beta   90.00
_cell.angle_gamma   90.00
#
_symmetry.space_group_name_H-M   'P 1'
#
loop_
_entity.id
_entity.type
_entity.pdbx_description
1 polymer ?
#
loop_
_entity_poly.entity_id
_entity_poly.type
_entity_poly.pdbx_seq_one_letter_code
_entity_poly.pdbx_strand_id
1 'polypeptide(L)'
;MYQMLTGSLHEIRFEWPEKQLSTDGLNNNMEDRTGGMKVLDENVMKTNAVAYINDEMGLHRVENRSHTYRAVSLHLYIPPYSMCQTFDERTGHRNEAKVTFYSKYGSRTPFKSSKEISK
;
A
#
# COMPACT_ATOMS: atom_id res chain seq x y z
N MET A 1 11.21 1.76 5.00
CA MET A 1 11.79 2.96 4.36
C MET A 1 12.05 2.69 2.87
N TYR A 2 12.10 3.72 2.04
CA TYR A 2 12.56 3.60 0.66
C TYR A 2 13.35 4.82 0.20
N GLN A 3 14.19 4.63 -0.81
CA GLN A 3 14.95 5.69 -1.47
C GLN A 3 14.68 5.66 -2.97
N MET A 4 14.50 6.83 -3.57
CA MET A 4 14.37 6.96 -5.02
C MET A 4 15.73 6.82 -5.72
N LEU A 5 15.83 5.87 -6.66
CA LEU A 5 17.04 5.65 -7.47
C LEU A 5 16.96 6.36 -8.82
N THR A 6 15.78 6.37 -9.46
CA THR A 6 15.55 7.10 -10.71
C THR A 6 14.08 7.47 -10.86
N GLY A 7 13.81 8.54 -11.61
CA GLY A 7 12.47 9.09 -11.78
C GLY A 7 11.92 9.74 -10.51
N SER A 8 10.60 9.67 -10.36
CA SER A 8 9.86 10.19 -9.21
C SER A 8 8.67 9.30 -8.87
N LEU A 9 8.31 9.22 -7.59
CA LEU A 9 7.09 8.57 -7.14
C LEU A 9 6.22 9.57 -6.38
N HIS A 10 4.91 9.48 -6.58
CA HIS A 10 3.90 10.20 -5.80
C HIS A 10 3.46 9.31 -4.65
N GLU A 11 3.70 9.76 -3.42
CA GLU A 11 3.24 9.11 -2.19
C GLU A 11 2.02 9.86 -1.65
N ILE A 12 0.97 9.12 -1.34
CA ILE A 12 -0.23 9.62 -0.65
C ILE A 12 -0.35 8.82 0.64
N ARG A 13 -0.41 9.52 1.78
CA ARG A 13 -0.61 8.90 3.08
C ARG A 13 -2.07 8.97 3.48
N PHE A 14 -2.57 7.91 4.09
CA PHE A 14 -3.94 7.79 4.54
C PHE A 14 -3.99 7.47 6.03
N GLU A 15 -5.03 7.95 6.69
CA GLU A 15 -5.39 7.54 8.03
C GLU A 15 -5.89 6.10 8.01
N TRP A 16 -5.73 5.38 9.12
CA TRP A 16 -6.33 4.05 9.26
C TRP A 16 -7.86 4.17 9.19
N PRO A 17 -8.56 3.28 8.46
CA PRO A 17 -10.02 3.28 8.47
C PRO A 17 -10.50 2.97 9.89
N GLU A 18 -11.40 3.79 10.42
CA GLU A 18 -12.00 3.53 11.74
C GLU A 18 -12.66 2.15 11.71
N LYS A 19 -12.44 1.35 12.76
CA LYS A 19 -13.21 0.12 12.94
C LYS A 19 -14.68 0.53 12.94
N GLN A 20 -15.48 -0.02 12.03
CA GLN A 20 -16.93 0.01 12.17
C GLN A 20 -17.25 -0.66 13.51
N LEU A 21 -17.29 0.15 14.58
CA LEU A 21 -17.89 -0.25 15.83
C LEU A 21 -19.36 -0.44 15.49
N SER A 22 -19.78 -1.70 15.50
CA SER A 22 -21.17 -2.06 15.69
C SER A 22 -21.65 -1.42 17.00
N THR A 23 -22.09 -0.18 16.95
CA THR A 23 -22.97 0.37 17.97
C THR A 23 -24.37 -0.09 17.62
N ASP A 24 -24.77 -1.18 18.27
CA ASP A 24 -26.17 -1.46 18.54
C ASP A 24 -26.87 -0.17 19.00
N GLY A 25 -27.98 0.17 18.35
CA GLY A 25 -28.91 1.17 18.84
C GLY A 25 -29.05 2.42 17.97
N LEU A 26 -30.11 2.40 17.15
CA LEU A 26 -30.88 3.56 16.70
C LEU A 26 -30.15 4.59 15.82
N ASN A 27 -30.30 4.46 14.50
CA ASN A 27 -30.95 5.49 13.66
C ASN A 27 -31.03 5.00 12.21
N ASN A 28 -32.27 4.77 11.74
CA ASN A 28 -32.64 4.34 10.40
C ASN A 28 -32.52 5.49 9.38
N ASN A 29 -31.33 6.04 9.20
CA ASN A 29 -30.99 6.85 8.02
C ASN A 29 -29.87 6.12 7.27
N MET A 30 -30.28 5.17 6.45
CA MET A 30 -29.47 4.32 5.58
C MET A 30 -29.09 5.09 4.30
N GLU A 31 -28.38 6.21 4.46
CA GLU A 31 -27.72 6.90 3.34
C GLU A 31 -26.30 7.27 3.78
N ASP A 32 -25.33 6.66 3.11
CA ASP A 32 -23.91 7.05 3.03
C ASP A 32 -23.09 7.13 4.34
N ARG A 33 -22.67 5.96 4.85
CA ARG A 33 -21.45 5.89 5.69
C ARG A 33 -20.38 5.00 5.04
N THR A 34 -20.17 5.22 3.75
CA THR A 34 -19.01 4.76 2.98
C THR A 34 -17.94 5.85 2.95
N GLY A 35 -17.52 6.32 4.12
CA GLY A 35 -16.46 7.31 4.22
C GLY A 35 -15.17 6.71 3.69
N GLY A 36 -14.76 7.10 2.48
CA GLY A 36 -13.51 6.65 1.89
C GLY A 36 -12.30 6.95 2.78
N MET A 37 -11.19 6.31 2.46
CA MET A 37 -9.91 6.50 3.12
C MET A 37 -9.54 7.98 3.17
N LYS A 38 -9.27 8.51 4.36
CA LYS A 38 -8.93 9.93 4.55
C LYS A 38 -7.45 10.17 4.25
N VAL A 39 -7.16 11.08 3.33
CA VAL A 39 -5.79 11.51 3.00
C VAL A 39 -5.23 12.36 4.14
N LEU A 40 -4.01 12.04 4.57
CA LEU A 40 -3.23 12.79 5.55
C LEU A 40 -2.23 13.74 4.90
N ASP A 41 -1.53 13.27 3.86
CA ASP A 41 -0.46 14.02 3.20
C ASP A 41 -0.23 13.49 1.77
N GLU A 42 0.30 14.35 0.90
CA GLU A 42 0.70 14.00 -0.46
C GLU A 42 2.06 14.60 -0.79
N ASN A 43 2.98 13.78 -1.29
CA ASN A 43 4.33 14.23 -1.60
C ASN A 43 4.90 13.57 -2.87
N VAL A 44 5.73 14.32 -3.59
CA VAL A 44 6.45 13.82 -4.77
C VAL A 44 7.92 13.57 -4.41
N MET A 45 8.28 12.30 -4.31
CA MET A 45 9.63 11.85 -4.02
C MET A 45 10.48 11.88 -5.29
N LYS A 46 11.45 12.79 -5.34
CA LYS A 46 12.41 12.90 -6.46
C LYS A 46 13.61 11.96 -6.26
N THR A 47 14.42 11.77 -7.30
CA THR A 47 15.66 10.99 -7.23
C THR A 47 16.53 11.40 -6.02
N ASN A 48 17.13 10.41 -5.34
CA ASN A 48 17.86 10.50 -4.08
C ASN A 48 17.05 10.85 -2.83
N ALA A 49 15.76 11.19 -2.95
CA ALA A 49 14.92 11.43 -1.78
C ALA A 49 14.65 10.11 -1.03
N VAL A 50 14.57 10.21 0.30
CA VAL A 50 14.32 9.09 1.22
C VAL A 50 13.00 9.33 1.95
N ALA A 51 12.19 8.28 2.04
CA ALA A 51 10.95 8.28 2.81
C ALA A 51 10.92 7.13 3.83
N TYR A 52 10.23 7.39 4.93
CA TYR A 52 9.98 6.45 6.01
C TYR A 52 8.48 6.39 6.31
N ILE A 53 8.01 5.18 6.58
CA ILE A 53 6.65 4.86 7.00
C ILE A 53 6.68 3.60 7.86
N ASN A 54 5.82 3.58 8.87
CA ASN A 54 5.42 2.41 9.65
C ASN A 54 3.90 2.52 9.94
N ASP A 55 3.32 1.48 10.54
CA ASP A 55 1.88 1.42 10.80
C ASP A 55 1.38 2.54 11.73
N GLU A 56 2.23 3.08 12.62
CA GLU A 56 1.87 4.22 13.48
C GLU A 56 1.70 5.53 12.70
N MET A 57 2.37 5.65 11.54
CA MET A 57 2.28 6.82 10.65
C MET A 57 1.10 6.76 9.68
N GLY A 58 0.41 5.62 9.58
CA GLY A 58 -0.72 5.40 8.69
C GLY A 58 -0.42 4.48 7.51
N LEU A 59 -1.28 4.54 6.51
CA LEU A 59 -1.21 3.76 5.28
C LEU A 59 -0.66 4.63 4.15
N HIS A 60 -0.17 4.04 3.05
CA HIS A 60 0.20 4.84 1.89
C HIS A 60 -0.10 4.17 0.54
N ARG A 61 -0.35 4.99 -0.47
CA ARG A 61 -0.27 4.62 -1.89
C ARG A 61 0.99 5.22 -2.48
N VAL A 62 1.74 4.42 -3.22
CA VAL A 62 2.92 4.86 -3.97
C VAL A 62 2.67 4.60 -5.45
N GLU A 63 2.75 5.63 -6.28
CA GLU A 63 2.47 5.53 -7.70
C GLU A 63 3.47 6.30 -8.56
N ASN A 64 3.73 5.81 -9.77
CA ASN A 64 4.45 6.57 -10.79
C ASN A 64 3.43 7.31 -11.67
N ARG A 65 3.27 8.62 -11.47
CA ARG A 65 2.39 9.47 -12.30
C ARG A 65 2.98 9.83 -13.66
N SER A 66 4.23 9.44 -13.94
CA SER A 66 4.84 9.69 -15.25
C SER A 66 4.32 8.72 -16.30
N HIS A 67 3.79 9.26 -17.39
CA HIS A 67 3.34 8.48 -18.55
C HIS A 67 4.48 8.10 -19.51
N THR A 68 5.67 8.68 -19.34
CA THR A 68 6.79 8.56 -20.29
C THR A 68 8.07 8.03 -19.68
N TYR A 69 8.28 8.21 -18.36
CA TYR A 69 9.50 7.82 -17.66
C TYR A 69 9.23 6.75 -16.61
N ARG A 70 10.15 5.79 -16.50
CA ARG A 70 10.13 4.77 -15.44
C ARG A 70 10.68 5.35 -14.14
N ALA A 71 10.16 4.87 -13.03
CA ALA A 71 10.67 5.14 -11.70
C ALA A 71 11.20 3.84 -11.07
N VAL A 72 12.30 3.93 -10.33
CA VAL A 72 12.85 2.82 -9.55
C VAL A 72 13.15 3.32 -8.14
N SER A 73 12.69 2.58 -7.15
CA SER A 73 12.95 2.80 -5.73
C SER A 73 13.63 1.58 -5.10
N LEU A 74 14.45 1.83 -4.10
CA LEU A 74 15.04 0.83 -3.22
C LEU A 74 14.22 0.78 -1.92
N HIS A 75 13.68 -0.39 -1.56
CA HIS A 75 12.88 -0.56 -0.34
C HIS A 75 13.63 -1.42 0.69
N LEU A 76 13.60 -0.97 1.95
CA LEU A 76 14.10 -1.70 3.11
C LEU A 76 13.00 -1.85 4.15
N TYR A 77 12.70 -3.10 4.51
CA TYR A 77 11.70 -3.48 5.51
C TYR A 77 12.36 -4.25 6.65
N ILE A 78 12.06 -3.85 7.88
CA ILE A 78 12.62 -4.42 9.10
C ILE A 78 11.51 -4.51 10.16
N PRO A 79 11.19 -5.70 10.68
CA PRO A 79 11.62 -7.02 10.19
C PRO A 79 11.07 -7.31 8.77
N PRO A 80 11.63 -8.29 8.05
CA PRO A 80 11.07 -8.70 6.76
C PRO A 80 9.68 -9.33 6.93
N TYR A 81 8.80 -9.10 5.96
CA TYR A 81 7.45 -9.68 5.91
C TYR A 81 7.14 -10.25 4.52
N SER A 82 6.14 -11.13 4.45
CA SER A 82 5.66 -11.76 3.20
C SER A 82 4.16 -11.57 2.95
N MET A 83 3.46 -10.97 3.91
CA MET A 83 2.03 -10.65 3.86
C MET A 83 1.84 -9.17 4.20
N CYS A 84 0.93 -8.51 3.50
CA CYS A 84 0.48 -7.16 3.83
C CYS A 84 -1.04 -7.07 3.69
N GLN A 85 -1.60 -5.96 4.15
CA GLN A 85 -3.00 -5.62 3.91
C GLN A 85 -3.10 -4.59 2.79
N THR A 86 -4.07 -4.79 1.90
CA THR A 86 -4.46 -3.83 0.87
C THR A 86 -5.84 -3.29 1.20
N PHE A 87 -6.07 -2.02 0.89
CA PHE A 87 -7.30 -1.33 1.28
C PHE A 87 -7.97 -0.75 0.03
N ASP A 88 -9.29 -0.93 -0.07
CA ASP A 88 -10.11 -0.23 -1.04
C ASP A 88 -10.28 1.22 -0.58
N GLU A 89 -9.83 2.17 -1.40
CA GLU A 89 -9.82 3.60 -1.05
C GLU A 89 -11.23 4.17 -0.83
N ARG A 90 -12.25 3.64 -1.50
CA ARG A 90 -13.63 4.16 -1.40
C ARG A 90 -14.35 3.64 -0.16
N THR A 91 -14.02 2.43 0.28
CA THR A 91 -14.78 1.73 1.33
C THR A 91 -13.98 1.48 2.61
N GLY A 92 -12.66 1.63 2.57
CA GLY A 92 -11.75 1.22 3.65
C GLY A 92 -11.67 -0.30 3.85
N HIS A 93 -12.32 -1.09 3.00
CA HIS A 93 -12.34 -2.53 3.13
C HIS A 93 -10.94 -3.12 2.91
N ARG A 94 -10.50 -4.00 3.81
CA ARG A 94 -9.16 -4.59 3.77
C ARG A 94 -9.16 -6.00 3.22
N ASN A 95 -8.14 -6.33 2.46
CA ASN A 95 -7.83 -7.68 1.99
C ASN A 95 -6.39 -8.05 2.33
N GLU A 96 -6.16 -9.31 2.68
CA GLU A 96 -4.80 -9.83 2.83
C GLU A 96 -4.17 -10.11 1.46
N ALA A 97 -2.92 -9.73 1.30
CA ALA A 97 -2.15 -9.91 0.08
C ALA A 97 -0.79 -10.55 0.39
N LYS A 98 -0.46 -11.60 -0.35
CA LYS A 98 0.88 -12.21 -0.32
C LYS A 98 1.82 -11.46 -1.25
N VAL A 99 2.92 -10.95 -0.71
CA VAL A 99 3.96 -10.27 -1.48
C VAL A 99 4.85 -11.32 -2.15
N THR A 100 5.11 -11.15 -3.44
CA THR A 100 5.96 -12.05 -4.22
C THR A 100 7.14 -11.30 -4.82
N PHE A 101 8.27 -11.98 -4.96
CA PHE A 101 9.45 -11.41 -5.60
C PHE A 101 9.41 -11.67 -7.09
N TYR A 102 9.55 -10.63 -7.91
CA TYR A 102 9.73 -10.76 -9.35
C TYR A 102 11.06 -11.44 -9.71
N SER A 103 12.14 -11.11 -8.98
CA SER A 103 13.45 -11.73 -9.12
C SER A 103 14.15 -11.78 -7.75
N LYS A 104 15.14 -12.65 -7.61
CA LYS A 104 16.02 -12.72 -6.43
C LYS A 104 17.46 -12.76 -6.90
N TYR A 105 18.29 -11.86 -6.37
CA TYR A 105 19.72 -11.79 -6.68
C TYR A 105 20.03 -11.70 -8.19
N GLY A 106 19.21 -10.97 -8.95
CA GLY A 106 19.36 -10.83 -10.41
C GLY A 106 18.72 -11.94 -11.25
N SER A 107 18.21 -13.01 -10.65
CA SER A 107 17.58 -14.13 -11.36
C SER A 107 16.07 -14.13 -11.25
N ARG A 108 15.37 -14.33 -12.37
CA ARG A 108 13.89 -14.38 -12.44
C ARG A 108 13.35 -15.53 -11.60
N THR A 109 12.32 -15.26 -10.79
CA THR A 109 11.61 -16.32 -10.05
C THR A 109 10.59 -17.02 -10.97
N PRO A 110 10.44 -18.35 -10.88
CA PRO A 110 9.38 -19.06 -11.59
C PRO A 110 8.00 -18.56 -11.15
N PHE A 111 7.11 -18.33 -12.11
CA PHE A 111 5.71 -18.10 -11.80
C PHE A 111 5.11 -19.42 -11.29
N LYS A 112 4.59 -19.42 -10.06
CA LYS A 112 3.82 -20.55 -9.52
C LYS A 112 2.39 -20.10 -9.32
N SER A 113 1.46 -20.78 -9.97
CA SER A 113 0.03 -20.51 -9.76
C SER A 113 -0.38 -20.95 -8.35
N SER A 114 -1.44 -20.35 -7.81
CA SER A 114 -1.97 -20.68 -6.48
C SER A 114 -2.32 -22.17 -6.31
N LYS A 115 -2.55 -22.91 -7.40
CA LYS A 115 -2.86 -24.35 -7.39
C LYS A 115 -1.65 -25.26 -7.09
N GLU A 116 -0.43 -24.77 -7.24
CA GLU A 116 0.80 -25.58 -7.09
C GLU A 116 1.44 -25.48 -5.70
N ILE A 117 0.91 -24.62 -4.82
CA ILE A 117 1.47 -24.35 -3.48
C ILE A 117 0.86 -25.30 -2.42
N SER A 118 -0.19 -26.03 -2.76
CA SER A 118 -0.93 -26.94 -1.86
C SER A 118 -0.62 -28.43 -2.09
N LYS A 119 0.57 -28.77 -2.58
CA LYS A 119 1.06 -30.15 -2.67
C LYS A 119 2.38 -30.30 -1.92
#